data_AF-A0A662LLZ0-F1
#
_entry.id   AF-A0A662LLZ0-F1
#
_cell.length_a   1.000
_cell.length_b   1.000
_cell.length_c   1.000
_cell.angle_alpha   90.00
_cell.angle_beta   90.00
_cell.angle_gamma   90.00
#
_symmetry.space_group_name_H-M   'P 1'
#
loop_
_entity.id
_entity.type
_entity.pdbx_description
1 polymer ?
#
loop_
_entity_poly.entity_id
_entity_poly.type
_entity_poly.pdbx_seq_one_letter_code
_entity_poly.pdbx_strand_id
1 'polypeptide(L)'
;MSHNIKGGQFILLRIEQNGPKVWSVVVDDDVEPIKLFLSPSSVTNKYFIVTKFIERVAEHNVEGFSNWFINFLTDCHDENLRSKAVVDSIPQIKNYVDSYMDSLTFDYSQFVDMTKVKKNSILFKPDEIEQIIRLSSYLKIYSVISNNEKLKLGAQLHREVYNQFASDIVETDIIRKIYDVIKTKTFRYNLTDRFMWEYIKNVQGKDIGVHVIEIFNFIMNNILILCEIDKNPITYFVGVIDESVKWFLRSVYKGSIVYDDSISTEDIQGINTDNLKTYSYNDTLGRLKSIAYEKIYELLQRQSTMSTEKVDDDEFIISFHERASEINFISPLAETLVFPILSQMTHIPFHHFRTLSPEHTAVIAVYIQVLFRRVFGTDYKDLFTLLNFYPMKSPSMSTTYKIKAVHEYLKTQQETQNFFGFTTKILPHTLLCHFIGRVSRVDFCDILTGKRLGGIPLSKIENGMIKFFTAYFSGGMKKEIDEMTKLMNADF
;
A
#
# COMPACT_ATOMS: atom_id res chain seq x y z
N MET A 1 6.78 34.75 -65.80
CA MET A 1 6.58 33.29 -65.78
C MET A 1 6.79 32.81 -64.36
N SER A 2 5.74 32.86 -63.57
CA SER A 2 5.68 32.45 -62.17
C SER A 2 4.82 31.18 -62.13
N HIS A 3 5.44 30.05 -61.83
CA HIS A 3 4.72 28.80 -61.63
C HIS A 3 3.93 28.89 -60.32
N ASN A 4 2.60 28.94 -60.47
CA ASN A 4 1.63 28.65 -59.42
C ASN A 4 1.76 27.17 -59.00
N ILE A 5 2.33 26.92 -57.82
CA ILE A 5 2.11 25.67 -57.10
C ILE A 5 0.89 25.93 -56.21
N LYS A 6 -0.26 25.37 -56.60
CA LYS A 6 -1.43 25.28 -55.73
C LYS A 6 -1.00 24.45 -54.51
N GLY A 7 -1.16 25.01 -53.31
CA GLY A 7 -0.91 24.30 -52.06
C GLY A 7 -1.83 23.10 -51.93
N GLY A 8 -1.26 21.90 -52.01
CA GLY A 8 -1.93 20.69 -51.53
C GLY A 8 -2.01 20.76 -50.01
N GLN A 9 -3.21 20.60 -49.45
CA GLN A 9 -3.36 20.25 -48.04
C GLN A 9 -2.66 18.91 -47.82
N PHE A 10 -1.65 18.89 -46.96
CA PHE A 10 -1.00 17.66 -46.57
C PHE A 10 -1.96 16.86 -45.70
N ILE A 11 -2.29 15.65 -46.15
CA ILE A 11 -3.11 14.69 -45.41
C ILE A 11 -2.31 14.26 -44.15
N LEU A 12 -2.69 14.78 -42.99
CA LEU A 12 -2.01 14.52 -41.73
C LEU A 12 -2.86 13.59 -40.86
N LEU A 13 -2.40 12.35 -40.70
CA LEU A 13 -3.02 11.40 -39.79
C LEU A 13 -2.89 11.88 -38.33
N ARG A 14 -4.02 11.91 -37.62
CA ARG A 14 -4.13 12.21 -36.19
C ARG A 14 -4.96 11.13 -35.50
N ILE A 15 -4.66 10.87 -34.23
CA ILE A 15 -5.42 9.92 -33.43
C ILE A 15 -5.93 10.61 -32.17
N GLU A 16 -7.23 10.84 -32.12
CA GLU A 16 -7.89 11.63 -31.09
C GLU A 16 -8.56 10.76 -30.04
N GLN A 17 -8.50 11.20 -28.78
CA GLN A 17 -9.14 10.51 -27.67
C GLN A 17 -10.59 10.99 -27.52
N ASN A 18 -11.54 10.10 -27.79
CA ASN A 18 -12.99 10.36 -27.70
C ASN A 18 -13.61 9.80 -26.40
N GLY A 19 -12.83 9.10 -25.59
CA GLY A 19 -13.20 8.61 -24.26
C GLY A 19 -12.09 7.80 -23.59
N PRO A 20 -12.31 7.25 -22.39
CA PRO A 20 -11.28 6.51 -21.65
C PRO A 20 -10.69 5.32 -22.40
N LYS A 21 -11.47 4.69 -23.29
CA LYS A 21 -11.07 3.53 -24.10
C LYS A 21 -11.45 3.66 -25.58
N VAL A 22 -11.83 4.87 -26.00
CA VAL A 22 -12.32 5.12 -27.35
C VAL A 22 -11.42 6.16 -27.98
N TRP A 23 -10.79 5.77 -29.09
CA TRP A 23 -9.92 6.63 -29.89
C TRP A 23 -10.43 6.63 -31.33
N SER A 24 -10.15 7.68 -32.08
CA SER A 24 -10.47 7.72 -33.52
C SER A 24 -9.26 8.11 -34.33
N VAL A 25 -9.07 7.43 -35.45
CA VAL A 25 -8.08 7.80 -36.47
C VAL A 25 -8.74 8.76 -37.45
N VAL A 26 -8.16 9.95 -37.60
CA VAL A 26 -8.64 11.07 -38.41
C VAL A 26 -7.55 11.41 -39.42
N VAL A 27 -7.91 11.66 -40.67
CA VAL A 27 -6.93 11.84 -41.77
C VAL A 27 -7.22 13.11 -42.59
N ASP A 28 -8.49 13.41 -42.81
CA ASP A 28 -9.02 14.69 -43.29
C ASP A 28 -10.41 14.93 -42.67
N ASP A 29 -10.86 16.18 -42.62
CA ASP A 29 -12.17 16.56 -42.06
C ASP A 29 -13.36 15.93 -42.82
N ASP A 30 -13.14 15.48 -44.06
CA ASP A 30 -14.16 14.92 -44.96
C ASP A 30 -14.26 13.38 -44.95
N VAL A 31 -13.34 12.68 -44.26
CA VAL A 31 -13.34 11.20 -44.17
C VAL A 31 -13.90 10.76 -42.82
N GLU A 32 -14.82 9.79 -42.82
CA GLU A 32 -15.41 9.29 -41.58
C GLU A 32 -14.33 8.67 -40.67
N PRO A 33 -14.20 9.13 -39.41
CA PRO A 33 -13.14 8.64 -38.52
C PRO A 33 -13.28 7.17 -38.17
N ILE A 34 -12.18 6.41 -38.24
CA ILE A 34 -12.15 5.01 -37.83
C ILE A 34 -12.06 4.92 -36.31
N LYS A 35 -13.09 4.36 -35.67
CA LYS A 35 -13.17 4.22 -34.20
C LYS A 35 -12.44 2.97 -33.70
N LEU A 36 -11.58 3.16 -32.71
CA LEU A 36 -10.83 2.15 -32.01
C LEU A 36 -11.41 1.95 -30.60
N PHE A 37 -11.75 0.70 -30.26
CA PHE A 37 -12.29 0.33 -28.95
C PHE A 37 -11.26 -0.51 -28.20
N LEU A 38 -10.59 0.07 -27.21
CA LEU A 38 -9.45 -0.54 -26.56
C LEU A 38 -9.85 -1.49 -25.42
N SER A 39 -9.20 -2.65 -25.38
CA SER A 39 -9.33 -3.64 -24.29
C SER A 39 -8.71 -3.09 -22.99
N PRO A 40 -9.19 -3.46 -21.79
CA PRO A 40 -8.54 -3.04 -20.54
C PRO A 40 -7.11 -3.60 -20.43
N SER A 41 -6.09 -2.74 -20.40
CA SER A 41 -4.68 -3.14 -20.27
C SER A 41 -3.79 -1.97 -19.84
N SER A 42 -2.54 -2.23 -19.47
CA SER A 42 -1.55 -1.17 -19.22
C SER A 42 -1.27 -0.34 -20.48
N VAL A 43 -1.41 -0.95 -21.67
CA VAL A 43 -1.28 -0.26 -22.95
C VAL A 43 -2.40 0.77 -23.11
N THR A 44 -3.63 0.43 -22.77
CA THR A 44 -4.79 1.34 -22.82
C THR A 44 -4.63 2.55 -21.90
N ASN A 45 -4.08 2.36 -20.70
CA ASN A 45 -3.86 3.45 -19.76
C ASN A 45 -2.79 4.45 -20.23
N LYS A 46 -1.87 4.02 -21.09
CA LYS A 46 -0.78 4.83 -21.65
C LYS A 46 -0.84 4.88 -23.18
N TYR A 47 -2.04 4.79 -23.75
CA TYR A 47 -2.21 4.64 -25.20
C TYR A 47 -1.69 5.85 -25.99
N PHE A 48 -1.60 7.03 -25.36
CA PHE A 48 -0.98 8.21 -25.95
C PHE A 48 0.48 7.98 -26.41
N ILE A 49 1.21 7.03 -25.82
CA ILE A 49 2.57 6.65 -26.26
C ILE A 49 2.51 5.98 -27.64
N VAL A 50 1.50 5.12 -27.84
CA VAL A 50 1.25 4.44 -29.11
C VAL A 50 0.82 5.46 -30.17
N THR A 51 -0.16 6.31 -29.86
CA THR A 51 -0.71 7.25 -30.85
C THR A 51 0.30 8.28 -31.31
N LYS A 52 1.03 8.92 -30.38
CA LYS A 52 2.08 9.89 -30.72
C LYS A 52 3.18 9.27 -31.58
N PHE A 53 3.49 7.99 -31.38
CA PHE A 53 4.47 7.31 -32.21
C PHE A 53 3.94 7.13 -33.63
N ILE A 54 2.69 6.66 -33.79
CA ILE A 54 2.05 6.50 -35.11
C ILE A 54 1.99 7.83 -35.87
N GLU A 55 1.59 8.92 -35.19
CA GLU A 55 1.53 10.25 -35.77
C GLU A 55 2.91 10.73 -36.27
N ARG A 56 3.98 10.49 -35.51
CA ARG A 56 5.35 10.83 -35.94
C ARG A 56 5.82 10.01 -37.14
N VAL A 57 5.45 8.73 -37.22
CA VAL A 57 5.75 7.89 -38.39
C VAL A 57 5.00 8.41 -39.62
N ALA A 58 3.76 8.87 -39.45
CA ALA A 58 2.96 9.49 -40.50
C ALA A 58 3.56 10.83 -40.97
N GLU A 59 3.96 11.69 -40.04
CA GLU A 59 4.65 12.96 -40.33
C GLU A 59 5.94 12.75 -41.13
N HIS A 60 6.69 11.68 -40.82
CA HIS A 60 7.96 11.39 -41.49
C HIS A 60 7.78 10.82 -42.91
N ASN A 61 6.91 9.83 -43.08
CA ASN A 61 6.77 9.10 -44.35
C ASN A 61 5.78 9.76 -45.34
N VAL A 62 5.16 10.88 -44.95
CA VAL A 62 4.15 11.63 -45.73
C VAL A 62 3.00 10.70 -46.20
N GLU A 63 2.11 11.16 -47.08
CA GLU A 63 0.87 10.51 -47.55
C GLU A 63 0.93 8.98 -47.73
N GLY A 64 2.09 8.41 -48.08
CA GLY A 64 2.28 6.97 -48.22
C GLY A 64 1.91 6.15 -46.98
N PHE A 65 2.34 6.57 -45.78
CA PHE A 65 1.99 5.87 -44.54
C PHE A 65 0.54 6.07 -44.17
N SER A 66 0.04 7.31 -44.19
CA SER A 66 -1.35 7.64 -43.82
C SER A 66 -2.35 6.87 -44.67
N ASN A 67 -2.17 6.87 -46.00
CA ASN A 67 -3.05 6.15 -46.93
C ASN A 67 -2.99 4.64 -46.72
N TRP A 68 -1.78 4.08 -46.58
CA TRP A 68 -1.60 2.66 -46.30
C TRP A 68 -2.26 2.27 -44.97
N PHE A 69 -2.08 3.06 -43.91
CA PHE A 69 -2.57 2.74 -42.59
C PHE A 69 -4.10 2.77 -42.52
N ILE A 70 -4.75 3.69 -43.22
CA ILE A 70 -6.22 3.71 -43.35
C ILE A 70 -6.74 2.50 -44.11
N ASN A 71 -6.13 2.16 -45.25
CA ASN A 71 -6.50 0.95 -45.99
C ASN A 71 -6.31 -0.31 -45.14
N PHE A 72 -5.18 -0.39 -44.42
CA PHE A 72 -4.89 -1.47 -43.49
C PHE A 72 -5.96 -1.60 -42.40
N LEU A 73 -6.35 -0.49 -41.76
CA LEU A 73 -7.40 -0.50 -40.75
C LEU A 73 -8.76 -0.87 -41.34
N THR A 74 -9.07 -0.41 -42.55
CA THR A 74 -10.32 -0.71 -43.26
C THR A 74 -10.42 -2.21 -43.56
N ASP A 75 -9.37 -2.80 -44.10
CA ASP A 75 -9.27 -4.26 -44.35
C ASP A 75 -9.36 -5.06 -43.04
N CYS A 76 -8.83 -4.54 -41.93
CA CYS A 76 -8.95 -5.18 -40.61
C CYS A 76 -10.36 -5.15 -40.04
N HIS A 77 -11.23 -4.22 -40.45
CA HIS A 77 -12.64 -4.20 -40.01
C HIS A 77 -13.46 -5.31 -40.67
N ASP A 78 -13.08 -5.77 -41.86
CA ASP A 78 -13.65 -6.97 -42.48
C ASP A 78 -13.06 -8.24 -41.84
N GLU A 79 -13.91 -9.02 -41.16
CA GLU A 79 -13.51 -10.27 -40.49
C GLU A 79 -12.85 -11.29 -41.43
N ASN A 80 -13.25 -11.31 -42.71
CA ASN A 80 -12.73 -12.25 -43.69
C ASN A 80 -11.33 -11.88 -44.19
N LEU A 81 -11.03 -10.57 -44.21
CA LEU A 81 -9.75 -10.04 -44.70
C LEU A 81 -8.75 -9.82 -43.58
N ARG A 82 -9.20 -9.54 -42.35
CA ARG A 82 -8.38 -9.15 -41.19
C ARG A 82 -7.12 -9.99 -41.00
N SER A 83 -7.28 -11.32 -40.93
CA SER A 83 -6.15 -12.22 -40.65
C SER A 83 -5.06 -12.11 -41.73
N LYS A 84 -5.48 -12.04 -42.99
CA LYS A 84 -4.58 -11.89 -44.13
C LYS A 84 -3.97 -10.49 -44.16
N ALA A 85 -4.79 -9.46 -43.97
CA ALA A 85 -4.36 -8.06 -43.94
C ALA A 85 -3.27 -7.81 -42.90
N VAL A 86 -3.39 -8.39 -41.69
CA VAL A 86 -2.36 -8.26 -40.65
C VAL A 86 -1.06 -8.94 -41.05
N VAL A 87 -1.11 -10.18 -41.53
CA VAL A 87 0.10 -10.94 -41.89
C VAL A 87 0.81 -10.29 -43.07
N ASP A 88 0.06 -9.92 -44.11
CA ASP A 88 0.58 -9.31 -45.33
C ASP A 88 1.15 -7.90 -45.09
N SER A 89 0.80 -7.26 -43.96
CA SER A 89 1.25 -5.92 -43.56
C SER A 89 2.52 -5.90 -42.71
N ILE A 90 3.01 -7.05 -42.24
CA ILE A 90 4.21 -7.13 -41.39
C ILE A 90 5.44 -6.48 -42.07
N PRO A 91 5.75 -6.78 -43.36
CA PRO A 91 6.89 -6.15 -44.04
C PRO A 91 6.76 -4.62 -44.15
N GLN A 92 5.55 -4.12 -44.39
CA GLN A 92 5.25 -2.70 -44.54
C GLN A 92 5.39 -1.97 -43.20
N ILE A 93 4.90 -2.59 -42.11
CA ILE A 93 5.10 -2.07 -40.74
C ILE A 93 6.60 -1.92 -40.45
N LYS A 94 7.38 -2.98 -40.70
CA LYS A 94 8.84 -2.93 -40.50
C LYS A 94 9.46 -1.81 -41.33
N ASN A 95 9.17 -1.76 -42.63
CA ASN A 95 9.73 -0.75 -43.53
C ASN A 95 9.44 0.70 -43.09
N TYR A 96 8.19 1.04 -42.76
CA TYR A 96 7.84 2.41 -42.34
C TYR A 96 8.46 2.79 -40.99
N VAL A 97 8.50 1.84 -40.05
CA VAL A 97 9.11 2.06 -38.74
C VAL A 97 10.62 2.18 -38.85
N ASP A 98 11.28 1.31 -39.61
CA ASP A 98 12.73 1.34 -39.80
C ASP A 98 13.17 2.63 -40.51
N SER A 99 12.47 3.02 -41.58
CA SER A 99 12.66 4.31 -42.27
C SER A 99 12.63 5.49 -41.28
N TYR A 100 11.61 5.53 -40.42
CA TYR A 100 11.49 6.58 -39.40
C TYR A 100 12.61 6.51 -38.36
N MET A 101 12.87 5.33 -37.79
CA MET A 101 13.88 5.14 -36.75
C MET A 101 15.29 5.49 -37.23
N ASP A 102 15.64 5.09 -38.46
CA ASP A 102 16.94 5.37 -39.08
C ASP A 102 17.15 6.87 -39.30
N SER A 103 16.07 7.63 -39.52
CA SER A 103 16.13 9.09 -39.68
C SER A 103 16.45 9.86 -38.40
N LEU A 104 16.21 9.27 -37.22
CA LEU A 104 16.31 9.97 -35.94
C LEU A 104 17.77 10.14 -35.45
N THR A 105 18.73 9.39 -36.00
CA THR A 105 20.16 9.44 -35.60
C THR A 105 20.38 9.46 -34.08
N PHE A 106 19.65 8.62 -33.34
CA PHE A 106 19.73 8.59 -31.88
C PHE A 106 20.94 7.77 -31.41
N ASP A 107 21.74 8.32 -30.49
CA ASP A 107 22.89 7.61 -29.91
C ASP A 107 22.46 6.74 -28.72
N TYR A 108 22.30 5.43 -28.93
CA TYR A 108 21.96 4.47 -27.87
C TYR A 108 23.11 4.18 -26.90
N SER A 109 24.34 4.61 -27.20
CA SER A 109 25.48 4.41 -26.29
C SER A 109 25.32 5.15 -24.98
N GLN A 110 24.55 6.25 -24.96
CA GLN A 110 24.24 7.01 -23.75
C GLN A 110 23.49 6.20 -22.67
N PHE A 111 22.84 5.10 -23.05
CA PHE A 111 22.14 4.21 -22.13
C PHE A 111 23.02 3.14 -21.50
N VAL A 112 24.26 3.01 -21.96
CA VAL A 112 25.18 1.93 -21.56
C VAL A 112 26.47 2.52 -21.01
N ASP A 113 26.74 2.25 -19.74
CA ASP A 113 28.03 2.57 -19.14
C ASP A 113 28.95 1.35 -19.17
N MET A 114 29.75 1.25 -20.22
CA MET A 114 30.72 0.16 -20.40
C MET A 114 31.80 0.10 -19.31
N THR A 115 32.00 1.19 -18.55
CA THR A 115 32.99 1.22 -17.45
C THR A 115 32.50 0.50 -16.19
N LYS A 116 31.18 0.32 -16.05
CA LYS A 116 30.55 -0.34 -14.89
C LYS A 116 30.41 -1.85 -15.03
N VAL A 117 30.93 -2.43 -16.11
CA VAL A 117 30.82 -3.87 -16.41
C VAL A 117 31.60 -4.68 -15.38
N LYS A 118 30.90 -5.65 -14.76
CA LYS A 118 31.49 -6.62 -13.83
C LYS A 118 31.35 -8.02 -14.41
N LYS A 119 32.20 -8.96 -13.99
CA LYS A 119 32.19 -10.36 -14.47
C LYS A 119 30.82 -11.04 -14.40
N ASN A 120 29.97 -10.62 -13.45
CA ASN A 120 28.64 -11.19 -13.23
C ASN A 120 27.50 -10.18 -13.50
N SER A 121 27.76 -9.04 -14.17
CA SER A 121 26.70 -8.08 -14.48
C SER A 121 25.97 -8.46 -15.77
N ILE A 122 24.65 -8.32 -15.77
CA ILE A 122 23.85 -8.42 -17.00
C ILE A 122 23.96 -7.09 -17.73
N LEU A 123 24.68 -7.09 -18.85
CA LEU A 123 24.93 -5.90 -19.66
C LEU A 123 24.16 -5.99 -20.99
N PHE A 124 23.42 -4.93 -21.29
CA PHE A 124 22.87 -4.70 -22.61
C PHE A 124 23.79 -3.78 -23.39
N LYS A 125 24.18 -4.18 -24.59
CA LYS A 125 24.97 -3.36 -25.51
C LYS A 125 24.06 -2.32 -26.21
N PRO A 126 24.62 -1.25 -26.79
CA PRO A 126 23.82 -0.23 -27.48
C PRO A 126 22.95 -0.81 -28.61
N ASP A 127 23.49 -1.73 -29.41
CA ASP A 127 22.77 -2.44 -30.49
C ASP A 127 21.62 -3.30 -29.95
N GLU A 128 21.80 -3.93 -28.79
CA GLU A 128 20.75 -4.71 -28.13
C GLU A 128 19.60 -3.81 -27.63
N ILE A 129 19.93 -2.61 -27.11
CA ILE A 129 18.91 -1.64 -26.68
C ILE A 129 18.14 -1.09 -27.88
N GLU A 130 18.83 -0.79 -28.97
CA GLU A 130 18.21 -0.37 -30.23
C GLU A 130 17.22 -1.43 -30.73
N GLN A 131 17.62 -2.71 -30.75
CA GLN A 131 16.73 -3.81 -31.18
C GLN A 131 15.48 -3.95 -30.29
N ILE A 132 15.60 -3.78 -28.97
CA ILE A 132 14.45 -3.75 -28.05
C ILE A 132 13.49 -2.61 -28.42
N ILE A 133 14.03 -1.42 -28.71
CA ILE A 133 13.24 -0.23 -29.06
C ILE A 133 12.61 -0.40 -30.44
N ARG A 134 13.30 -0.96 -31.43
CA ARG A 134 12.73 -1.28 -32.76
C ARG A 134 11.56 -2.25 -32.63
N LEU A 135 11.74 -3.35 -31.89
CA LEU A 135 10.64 -4.27 -31.62
C LEU A 135 9.46 -3.57 -30.94
N SER A 136 9.73 -2.76 -29.90
CA SER A 136 8.70 -1.95 -29.25
C SER A 136 7.93 -1.09 -30.26
N SER A 137 8.62 -0.45 -31.19
CA SER A 137 8.05 0.40 -32.23
C SER A 137 7.18 -0.37 -33.23
N TYR A 138 7.59 -1.56 -33.68
CA TYR A 138 6.73 -2.43 -34.50
C TYR A 138 5.44 -2.80 -33.75
N LEU A 139 5.59 -3.19 -32.47
CA LEU A 139 4.48 -3.59 -31.65
C LEU A 139 3.52 -2.44 -31.31
N LYS A 140 3.96 -1.17 -31.32
CA LYS A 140 3.05 -0.02 -31.19
C LYS A 140 2.05 0.02 -32.35
N ILE A 141 2.51 -0.12 -33.59
CA ILE A 141 1.62 -0.15 -34.77
C ILE A 141 0.67 -1.35 -34.67
N TYR A 142 1.20 -2.54 -34.36
CA TYR A 142 0.40 -3.75 -34.22
C TYR A 142 -0.61 -3.68 -33.06
N SER A 143 -0.30 -2.95 -31.98
CA SER A 143 -1.16 -2.81 -30.80
C SER A 143 -2.51 -2.17 -31.10
N VAL A 144 -2.62 -1.41 -32.20
CA VAL A 144 -3.91 -0.87 -32.68
C VAL A 144 -4.91 -1.99 -33.00
N ILE A 145 -4.40 -3.15 -33.43
CA ILE A 145 -5.20 -4.35 -33.69
C ILE A 145 -5.25 -5.22 -32.44
N SER A 146 -4.08 -5.55 -31.85
CA SER A 146 -4.02 -6.55 -30.78
C SER A 146 -4.63 -6.08 -29.46
N ASN A 147 -4.69 -4.77 -29.21
CA ASN A 147 -5.31 -4.18 -28.02
C ASN A 147 -6.75 -3.67 -28.29
N ASN A 148 -7.32 -3.93 -29.47
CA ASN A 148 -8.69 -3.53 -29.81
C ASN A 148 -9.67 -4.70 -29.61
N GLU A 149 -10.77 -4.45 -28.90
CA GLU A 149 -11.77 -5.46 -28.53
C GLU A 149 -12.40 -6.15 -29.74
N LYS A 150 -12.58 -5.42 -30.84
CA LYS A 150 -13.26 -5.87 -32.07
C LYS A 150 -12.30 -6.36 -33.14
N LEU A 151 -11.05 -5.90 -33.13
CA LEU A 151 -10.05 -6.22 -34.16
C LEU A 151 -9.04 -7.29 -33.73
N LYS A 152 -9.09 -7.77 -32.49
CA LYS A 152 -8.14 -8.78 -31.98
C LYS A 152 -8.15 -10.07 -32.84
N LEU A 153 -6.97 -10.64 -32.98
CA LEU A 153 -6.78 -11.95 -33.62
C LEU A 153 -6.96 -13.09 -32.61
N GLY A 154 -7.18 -14.30 -33.12
CA GLY A 154 -7.10 -15.51 -32.30
C GLY A 154 -5.70 -15.72 -31.70
N ALA A 155 -5.62 -16.35 -30.53
CA ALA A 155 -4.38 -16.47 -29.75
C ALA A 155 -3.21 -17.11 -30.53
N GLN A 156 -3.48 -18.11 -31.37
CA GLN A 156 -2.46 -18.75 -32.20
C GLN A 156 -1.86 -17.76 -33.21
N LEU A 157 -2.71 -17.10 -34.00
CA LEU A 157 -2.26 -16.15 -35.01
C LEU A 157 -1.60 -14.92 -34.40
N HIS A 158 -2.10 -14.42 -33.26
CA HIS A 158 -1.44 -13.35 -32.50
C HIS A 158 0.01 -13.71 -32.15
N ARG A 159 0.24 -14.93 -31.66
CA ARG A 159 1.58 -15.42 -31.32
C ARG A 159 2.48 -15.53 -32.55
N GLU A 160 1.94 -16.00 -33.67
CA GLU A 160 2.68 -16.10 -34.94
C GLU A 160 3.11 -14.72 -35.44
N VAL A 161 2.20 -13.74 -35.46
CA VAL A 161 2.48 -12.36 -35.86
C VAL A 161 3.51 -11.70 -34.91
N TYR A 162 3.34 -11.87 -33.59
CA TYR A 162 4.28 -11.35 -32.60
C TYR A 162 5.69 -11.92 -32.81
N ASN A 163 5.81 -13.22 -33.03
CA ASN A 163 7.09 -13.88 -33.28
C ASN A 163 7.76 -13.39 -34.58
N GLN A 164 6.98 -13.06 -35.61
CA GLN A 164 7.53 -12.47 -36.83
C GLN A 164 8.11 -11.07 -36.59
N PHE A 165 7.46 -10.24 -35.79
CA PHE A 165 8.04 -8.95 -35.37
C PHE A 165 9.28 -9.13 -34.49
N ALA A 166 9.26 -10.10 -33.58
CA ALA A 166 10.35 -10.37 -32.64
C ALA A 166 11.49 -11.21 -33.25
N SER A 167 11.40 -11.62 -34.51
CA SER A 167 12.37 -12.51 -35.18
C SER A 167 13.83 -12.05 -34.99
N ASP A 168 14.07 -10.74 -35.08
CA ASP A 168 15.40 -10.13 -34.97
C ASP A 168 16.02 -10.24 -33.56
N ILE A 169 15.22 -10.51 -32.52
CA ILE A 169 15.68 -10.66 -31.14
C ILE A 169 15.49 -12.07 -30.56
N VAL A 170 14.70 -12.92 -31.20
CA VAL A 170 14.40 -14.28 -30.69
C VAL A 170 15.63 -15.17 -30.78
N GLU A 171 16.45 -14.98 -31.82
CA GLU A 171 17.70 -15.75 -32.02
C GLU A 171 18.90 -15.15 -31.27
N THR A 172 18.70 -14.04 -30.54
CA THR A 172 19.75 -13.37 -29.77
C THR A 172 19.62 -13.63 -28.26
N ASP A 173 20.61 -13.20 -27.49
CA ASP A 173 20.61 -13.34 -26.02
C ASP A 173 19.73 -12.28 -25.31
N ILE A 174 19.09 -11.38 -26.06
CA ILE A 174 18.35 -10.24 -25.51
C ILE A 174 17.20 -10.67 -24.61
N ILE A 175 16.35 -11.59 -25.08
CA ILE A 175 15.19 -12.07 -24.32
C ILE A 175 15.66 -12.76 -23.03
N ARG A 176 16.74 -13.55 -23.11
CA ARG A 176 17.35 -14.20 -21.95
C ARG A 176 17.90 -13.18 -20.96
N LYS A 177 18.59 -12.13 -21.41
CA LYS A 177 19.06 -11.05 -20.54
C LYS A 177 17.92 -10.33 -19.84
N ILE A 178 16.80 -10.07 -20.54
CA ILE A 178 15.59 -9.47 -19.91
C ILE A 178 15.08 -10.39 -18.80
N TYR A 179 14.95 -11.69 -19.08
CA TYR A 179 14.57 -12.69 -18.08
C TYR A 179 15.53 -12.73 -16.89
N ASP A 180 16.84 -12.72 -17.12
CA ASP A 180 17.85 -12.75 -16.08
C ASP A 180 17.84 -11.47 -15.21
N VAL A 181 17.52 -10.30 -15.78
CA VAL A 181 17.32 -9.06 -15.01
C VAL A 181 16.14 -9.19 -14.07
N ILE A 182 14.99 -9.64 -14.58
CA ILE A 182 13.77 -9.86 -13.79
C ILE A 182 14.07 -10.83 -12.66
N LYS A 183 14.60 -12.01 -13.01
CA LYS A 183 15.00 -13.04 -12.06
C LYS A 183 15.92 -12.47 -10.98
N THR A 184 17.05 -11.90 -11.36
CA THR A 184 18.06 -11.41 -10.40
C THR A 184 17.48 -10.33 -9.47
N LYS A 185 16.66 -9.42 -10.00
CA LYS A 185 16.02 -8.37 -9.20
C LYS A 185 14.98 -8.93 -8.24
N THR A 186 14.05 -9.76 -8.72
CA THR A 186 13.02 -10.38 -7.88
C THR A 186 13.65 -11.26 -6.78
N PHE A 187 14.68 -12.06 -7.12
CA PHE A 187 15.38 -12.89 -6.12
C PHE A 187 16.17 -12.09 -5.09
N ARG A 188 16.64 -10.88 -5.42
CA ARG A 188 17.29 -10.01 -4.42
C ARG A 188 16.33 -9.62 -3.30
N TYR A 189 15.05 -9.40 -3.61
CA TYR A 189 14.00 -9.16 -2.60
C TYR A 189 13.71 -10.40 -1.74
N ASN A 190 13.95 -11.61 -2.26
CA ASN A 190 13.85 -12.84 -1.49
C ASN A 190 14.97 -12.99 -0.46
N LEU A 191 16.20 -12.63 -0.85
CA LEU A 191 17.33 -12.69 0.06
C LEU A 191 17.20 -11.68 1.21
N THR A 192 16.50 -10.57 0.99
CA THR A 192 16.26 -9.57 2.03
C THR A 192 15.13 -9.94 3.00
N ASP A 193 14.20 -10.83 2.60
CA ASP A 193 13.04 -11.19 3.45
C ASP A 193 12.54 -12.63 3.19
N ARG A 194 13.41 -13.61 3.42
CA ARG A 194 13.14 -15.03 3.12
C ARG A 194 11.87 -15.55 3.80
N PHE A 195 11.64 -15.12 5.04
CA PHE A 195 10.49 -15.59 5.82
C PHE A 195 9.17 -15.08 5.26
N MET A 196 9.11 -13.83 4.78
CA MET A 196 7.91 -13.32 4.12
C MET A 196 7.59 -14.12 2.85
N TRP A 197 8.60 -14.48 2.05
CA TRP A 197 8.37 -15.31 0.86
C TRP A 197 7.94 -16.74 1.19
N GLU A 198 8.46 -17.34 2.27
CA GLU A 198 7.96 -18.63 2.76
C GLU A 198 6.50 -18.53 3.24
N TYR A 199 6.14 -17.45 3.93
CA TYR A 199 4.75 -17.18 4.31
C TYR A 199 3.83 -17.03 3.08
N ILE A 200 4.24 -16.24 2.08
CA ILE A 200 3.45 -16.04 0.86
C ILE A 200 3.27 -17.35 0.11
N LYS A 201 4.32 -18.16 0.02
CA LYS A 201 4.24 -19.48 -0.59
C LYS A 201 3.18 -20.35 0.10
N ASN A 202 3.10 -20.28 1.43
CA ASN A 202 2.12 -21.05 2.20
C ASN A 202 0.69 -20.51 2.07
N VAL A 203 0.51 -19.19 2.03
CA VAL A 203 -0.82 -18.56 2.01
C VAL A 203 -1.42 -18.49 0.61
N GLN A 204 -0.63 -18.09 -0.39
CA GLN A 204 -1.10 -17.88 -1.77
C GLN A 204 -0.79 -19.06 -2.70
N GLY A 205 -0.01 -20.05 -2.24
CA GLY A 205 0.41 -21.19 -3.07
C GLY A 205 1.34 -20.81 -4.24
N LYS A 206 1.81 -19.56 -4.28
CA LYS A 206 2.69 -19.04 -5.34
C LYS A 206 4.13 -19.02 -4.89
N ASP A 207 5.01 -19.62 -5.67
CA ASP A 207 6.44 -19.48 -5.48
C ASP A 207 7.00 -18.28 -6.24
N ILE A 208 8.22 -17.87 -5.87
CA ILE A 208 8.92 -16.76 -6.52
C ILE A 208 9.22 -17.02 -8.00
N GLY A 209 9.42 -18.28 -8.40
CA GLY A 209 9.66 -18.65 -9.79
C GLY A 209 8.44 -18.38 -10.66
N VAL A 210 7.26 -18.74 -10.20
CA VAL A 210 5.97 -18.43 -10.83
C VAL A 210 5.83 -16.91 -10.97
N HIS A 211 6.12 -16.16 -9.91
CA HIS A 211 6.02 -14.70 -9.96
C HIS A 211 7.02 -14.06 -10.95
N VAL A 212 8.25 -14.59 -11.05
CA VAL A 212 9.22 -14.16 -12.07
C VAL A 212 8.68 -14.37 -13.48
N ILE A 213 8.01 -15.50 -13.75
CA ILE A 213 7.38 -15.78 -15.05
C ILE A 213 6.20 -14.85 -15.32
N GLU A 214 5.39 -14.54 -14.31
CA GLU A 214 4.29 -13.57 -14.42
C GLU A 214 4.81 -12.17 -14.79
N ILE A 215 5.86 -11.68 -14.11
CA ILE A 215 6.48 -10.39 -14.43
C ILE A 215 7.06 -10.40 -15.84
N PHE A 216 7.75 -11.47 -16.22
CA PHE A 216 8.31 -11.60 -17.57
C PHE A 216 7.22 -11.53 -18.65
N ASN A 217 6.15 -12.30 -18.52
CA ASN A 217 5.03 -12.27 -19.47
C ASN A 217 4.35 -10.89 -19.50
N PHE A 218 4.20 -10.25 -18.35
CA PHE A 218 3.64 -8.91 -18.27
C PHE A 218 4.51 -7.89 -19.00
N ILE A 219 5.84 -7.96 -18.80
CA ILE A 219 6.78 -7.08 -19.48
C ILE A 219 6.74 -7.29 -20.99
N MET A 220 6.87 -8.54 -21.46
CA MET A 220 6.91 -8.85 -22.90
C MET A 220 5.62 -8.48 -23.62
N ASN A 221 4.45 -8.68 -23.00
CA ASN A 221 3.16 -8.49 -23.67
C ASN A 221 2.59 -7.07 -23.53
N ASN A 222 2.93 -6.33 -22.47
CA ASN A 222 2.31 -5.03 -22.18
C ASN A 222 3.32 -3.89 -22.09
N ILE A 223 4.41 -4.10 -21.35
CA ILE A 223 5.36 -3.01 -21.04
C ILE A 223 6.29 -2.74 -22.21
N LEU A 224 6.71 -3.79 -22.94
CA LEU A 224 7.59 -3.68 -24.09
C LEU A 224 7.01 -2.72 -25.13
N ILE A 225 5.70 -2.77 -25.39
CA ILE A 225 4.98 -1.88 -26.33
C ILE A 225 5.15 -0.40 -25.94
N LEU A 226 5.30 -0.11 -24.65
CA LEU A 226 5.32 1.23 -24.08
C LEU A 226 6.72 1.84 -23.95
N CYS A 227 7.75 1.22 -24.51
CA CYS A 227 9.10 1.81 -24.50
C CYS A 227 9.15 3.03 -25.43
N GLU A 228 9.71 4.13 -24.96
CA GLU A 228 9.94 5.34 -25.76
C GLU A 228 11.36 5.33 -26.35
N ILE A 229 11.53 5.92 -27.54
CA ILE A 229 12.78 5.86 -28.32
C ILE A 229 13.95 6.53 -27.56
N ASP A 230 13.64 7.58 -26.82
CA ASP A 230 14.57 8.43 -26.08
C ASP A 230 14.77 8.00 -24.62
N LYS A 231 14.25 6.84 -24.22
CA LYS A 231 14.35 6.32 -22.84
C LYS A 231 14.98 4.94 -22.79
N ASN A 232 15.73 4.68 -21.71
CA ASN A 232 16.34 3.38 -21.49
C ASN A 232 15.26 2.32 -21.11
N PRO A 233 14.99 1.31 -21.96
CA PRO A 233 13.95 0.32 -21.70
C PRO A 233 14.28 -0.56 -20.49
N ILE A 234 15.56 -0.82 -20.22
CA ILE A 234 15.99 -1.67 -19.10
C ILE A 234 15.68 -1.00 -17.77
N THR A 235 15.93 0.31 -17.66
CA THR A 235 15.58 1.06 -16.44
C THR A 235 14.07 1.06 -16.22
N TYR A 236 13.29 1.18 -17.29
CA TYR A 236 11.83 1.09 -17.21
C TYR A 236 11.36 -0.30 -16.76
N PHE A 237 11.94 -1.38 -17.28
CA PHE A 237 11.65 -2.75 -16.85
C PHE A 237 11.99 -2.96 -15.37
N VAL A 238 13.14 -2.46 -14.90
CA VAL A 238 13.51 -2.50 -13.48
C VAL A 238 12.47 -1.80 -12.61
N GLY A 239 12.00 -0.61 -13.01
CA GLY A 239 10.92 0.08 -12.29
C GLY A 239 9.63 -0.73 -12.22
N VAL A 240 9.25 -1.43 -13.29
CA VAL A 240 8.08 -2.32 -13.29
C VAL A 240 8.29 -3.52 -12.38
N ILE A 241 9.47 -4.14 -12.37
CA ILE A 241 9.79 -5.25 -11.47
C ILE A 241 9.65 -4.81 -10.02
N ASP A 242 10.23 -3.67 -9.66
CA ASP A 242 10.21 -3.15 -8.29
C ASP A 242 8.77 -2.86 -7.82
N GLU A 243 7.94 -2.24 -8.67
CA GLU A 243 6.53 -2.01 -8.36
C GLU A 243 5.71 -3.31 -8.30
N SER A 244 5.98 -4.28 -9.18
CA SER A 244 5.29 -5.56 -9.16
C SER A 244 5.55 -6.32 -7.86
N VAL A 245 6.80 -6.35 -7.39
CA VAL A 245 7.17 -6.95 -6.10
C VAL A 245 6.50 -6.20 -4.94
N LYS A 246 6.49 -4.86 -4.95
CA LYS A 246 5.80 -4.07 -3.92
C LYS A 246 4.31 -4.38 -3.86
N TRP A 247 3.64 -4.46 -5.01
CA TRP A 247 2.22 -4.80 -5.09
C TRP A 247 1.94 -6.22 -4.60
N PHE A 248 2.80 -7.16 -4.97
CA PHE A 248 2.70 -8.54 -4.52
C PHE A 248 2.79 -8.64 -3.00
N LEU A 249 3.80 -8.01 -2.39
CA LEU A 249 3.95 -7.92 -0.94
C LEU A 249 2.76 -7.21 -0.28
N ARG A 250 2.32 -6.05 -0.82
CA ARG A 250 1.16 -5.29 -0.31
C ARG A 250 -0.12 -6.11 -0.30
N SER A 251 -0.36 -6.96 -1.29
CA SER A 251 -1.55 -7.80 -1.34
C SER A 251 -1.65 -8.77 -0.16
N VAL A 252 -0.49 -9.19 0.36
CA VAL A 252 -0.37 -10.09 1.51
C VAL A 252 -0.57 -9.32 2.81
N TYR A 253 -0.05 -8.10 2.90
CA TYR A 253 -0.26 -7.19 4.02
C TYR A 253 -1.73 -6.71 4.11
N LYS A 254 -2.37 -6.33 3.00
CA LYS A 254 -3.78 -5.89 3.00
C LYS A 254 -4.77 -6.99 3.37
N GLY A 255 -4.45 -8.26 3.09
CA GLY A 255 -5.29 -9.40 3.46
C GLY A 255 -5.31 -9.71 4.96
N SER A 256 -4.38 -9.13 5.72
CA SER A 256 -4.11 -9.44 7.14
C SER A 256 -4.11 -8.21 8.05
N ILE A 257 -3.95 -7.01 7.49
CA ILE A 257 -3.86 -5.74 8.22
C ILE A 257 -5.06 -4.87 7.83
N VAL A 258 -6.11 -4.89 8.66
CA VAL A 258 -7.20 -3.91 8.63
C VAL A 258 -6.70 -2.61 9.27
N TYR A 259 -5.85 -1.87 8.56
CA TYR A 259 -5.53 -0.50 8.93
C TYR A 259 -5.66 0.42 7.72
N ASP A 260 -6.37 1.51 7.99
CA ASP A 260 -6.42 2.73 7.20
C ASP A 260 -5.01 3.32 7.02
N ASP A 261 -4.81 4.07 5.94
CA ASP A 261 -3.57 4.51 5.25
C ASP A 261 -2.44 5.22 6.07
N SER A 262 -2.33 5.00 7.38
CA SER A 262 -1.47 5.74 8.31
C SER A 262 -0.13 5.07 8.65
N ILE A 263 0.09 3.79 8.32
CA ILE A 263 1.43 3.18 8.42
C ILE A 263 2.15 3.42 7.09
N SER A 264 3.18 4.28 7.12
CA SER A 264 4.01 4.50 5.96
C SER A 264 4.63 3.17 5.54
N THR A 265 4.40 2.75 4.29
CA THR A 265 5.05 1.55 3.74
C THR A 265 6.58 1.67 3.67
N GLU A 266 7.11 2.86 3.95
CA GLU A 266 8.55 3.13 4.03
C GLU A 266 9.16 2.57 5.32
N ASP A 267 8.41 2.51 6.42
CA ASP A 267 8.89 1.95 7.70
C ASP A 267 9.05 0.42 7.68
N ILE A 268 8.39 -0.26 6.74
CA ILE A 268 8.50 -1.72 6.51
C ILE A 268 9.68 -2.03 5.56
N GLN A 269 10.32 -1.03 4.96
CA GLN A 269 11.33 -1.23 3.90
C GLN A 269 12.76 -0.91 4.35
N GLY A 270 12.97 -0.61 5.64
CA GLY A 270 14.29 -0.47 6.22
C GLY A 270 15.08 -1.78 6.11
N ILE A 271 16.30 -1.71 5.57
CA ILE A 271 17.24 -2.85 5.38
C ILE A 271 17.65 -3.53 6.72
N ASN A 272 17.12 -3.08 7.86
CA ASN A 272 17.58 -3.49 9.19
C ASN A 272 16.48 -3.70 10.25
N THR A 273 15.20 -3.73 9.88
CA THR A 273 14.11 -4.08 10.80
C THR A 273 13.61 -5.48 10.47
N ASP A 274 13.47 -6.32 11.50
CA ASP A 274 12.85 -7.63 11.41
C ASP A 274 11.37 -7.46 11.06
N ASN A 275 11.09 -7.24 9.76
CA ASN A 275 9.78 -6.85 9.25
C ASN A 275 8.70 -7.87 9.59
N LEU A 276 9.07 -9.15 9.69
CA LEU A 276 8.19 -10.21 10.18
C LEU A 276 7.78 -9.96 11.63
N LYS A 277 8.72 -9.55 12.49
CA LYS A 277 8.43 -9.25 13.90
C LYS A 277 7.52 -8.04 14.03
N THR A 278 7.79 -6.97 13.29
CA THR A 278 6.91 -5.78 13.24
C THR A 278 5.52 -6.15 12.70
N TYR A 279 5.45 -7.00 11.68
CA TYR A 279 4.20 -7.56 11.18
C TYR A 279 3.46 -8.36 12.25
N SER A 280 4.13 -9.28 12.95
CA SER A 280 3.52 -10.06 14.03
C SER A 280 2.99 -9.19 15.17
N TYR A 281 3.69 -8.11 15.51
CA TYR A 281 3.20 -7.13 16.47
C TYR A 281 1.92 -6.46 15.97
N ASN A 282 1.90 -6.00 14.72
CA ASN A 282 0.72 -5.37 14.14
C ASN A 282 -0.48 -6.33 14.00
N ASP A 283 -0.26 -7.59 13.61
CA ASP A 283 -1.29 -8.63 13.56
C ASP A 283 -1.87 -8.88 14.96
N THR A 284 -1.01 -8.99 15.98
CA THR A 284 -1.47 -9.18 17.37
C THR A 284 -2.29 -7.99 17.87
N LEU A 285 -1.88 -6.75 17.57
CA LEU A 285 -2.65 -5.54 17.92
C LEU A 285 -3.97 -5.47 17.16
N GLY A 286 -3.99 -5.88 15.89
CA GLY A 286 -5.21 -5.97 15.08
C GLY A 286 -6.21 -6.99 15.63
N ARG A 287 -5.75 -8.16 16.06
CA ARG A 287 -6.58 -9.18 16.72
C ARG A 287 -7.09 -8.69 18.07
N LEU A 288 -6.23 -8.09 18.88
CA LEU A 288 -6.61 -7.51 20.18
C LEU A 288 -7.70 -6.44 20.01
N LYS A 289 -7.61 -5.62 18.96
CA LYS A 289 -8.66 -4.67 18.60
C LYS A 289 -9.99 -5.38 18.31
N SER A 290 -9.98 -6.41 17.47
CA SER A 290 -11.21 -7.15 17.11
C SER A 290 -11.86 -7.78 18.34
N ILE A 291 -11.07 -8.41 19.22
CA ILE A 291 -11.54 -8.97 20.49
C ILE A 291 -12.12 -7.86 21.37
N ALA A 292 -11.46 -6.70 21.44
CA ALA A 292 -11.96 -5.58 22.24
C ALA A 292 -13.33 -5.08 21.76
N TYR A 293 -13.55 -4.95 20.45
CA TYR A 293 -14.88 -4.62 19.91
C TYR A 293 -15.92 -5.68 20.26
N GLU A 294 -15.61 -6.96 20.06
CA GLU A 294 -16.52 -8.07 20.39
C GLU A 294 -16.93 -8.03 21.87
N LYS A 295 -15.97 -7.86 22.79
CA LYS A 295 -16.25 -7.77 24.22
C LYS A 295 -17.05 -6.52 24.58
N ILE A 296 -16.88 -5.41 23.88
CA ILE A 296 -17.69 -4.21 24.10
C ILE A 296 -19.12 -4.42 23.60
N TYR A 297 -19.32 -5.06 22.45
CA TYR A 297 -20.67 -5.39 21.97
C TYR A 297 -21.38 -6.34 22.94
N GLU A 298 -20.70 -7.36 23.46
CA GLU A 298 -21.25 -8.23 24.52
C GLU A 298 -21.69 -7.41 25.74
N LEU A 299 -20.92 -6.39 26.14
CA LEU A 299 -21.26 -5.52 27.27
C LEU A 299 -22.47 -4.65 26.98
N LEU A 300 -22.57 -4.08 25.77
CA LEU A 300 -23.70 -3.24 25.37
C LEU A 300 -24.99 -4.05 25.27
N GLN A 301 -24.94 -5.25 24.70
CA GLN A 301 -26.08 -6.18 24.62
C GLN A 301 -26.58 -6.62 26.01
N ARG A 302 -25.66 -6.84 26.97
CA ARG A 302 -26.06 -7.14 28.35
C ARG A 302 -26.76 -5.96 29.03
N GLN A 303 -26.36 -4.73 28.71
CA GLN A 303 -26.98 -3.53 29.26
C GLN A 303 -28.35 -3.25 28.66
N SER A 304 -28.56 -3.49 27.36
CA SER A 304 -29.88 -3.36 26.71
C SER A 304 -30.89 -4.35 27.27
N THR A 305 -30.48 -5.61 27.48
CA THR A 305 -31.35 -6.68 28.03
C THR A 305 -31.85 -6.37 29.46
N MET A 306 -31.13 -5.55 30.23
CA MET A 306 -31.55 -5.14 31.58
C MET A 306 -32.40 -3.86 31.61
N SER A 307 -32.55 -3.18 30.48
CA SER A 307 -33.37 -1.96 30.35
C SER A 307 -34.82 -2.32 30.02
N THR A 308 -35.79 -1.70 30.69
CA THR A 308 -37.23 -1.94 30.49
C THR A 308 -37.81 -1.31 29.22
N GLU A 309 -36.99 -0.57 28.47
CA GLU A 309 -37.36 0.07 27.22
C GLU A 309 -36.84 -0.78 26.06
N LYS A 310 -37.73 -1.20 25.15
CA LYS A 310 -37.37 -1.93 23.92
C LYS A 310 -36.63 -0.99 22.97
N VAL A 311 -35.37 -0.70 23.26
CA VAL A 311 -34.46 -0.05 22.33
C VAL A 311 -33.81 -1.15 21.49
N ASP A 312 -33.74 -0.95 20.17
CA ASP A 312 -33.18 -1.91 19.23
C ASP A 312 -31.68 -2.09 19.51
N ASP A 313 -31.19 -3.33 19.64
CA ASP A 313 -29.80 -3.63 20.01
C ASP A 313 -28.79 -3.00 19.02
N ASP A 314 -29.22 -2.85 17.76
CA ASP A 314 -28.43 -2.25 16.69
C ASP A 314 -28.17 -0.75 16.90
N GLU A 315 -29.08 -0.02 17.55
CA GLU A 315 -28.94 1.43 17.78
C GLU A 315 -27.79 1.73 18.76
N PHE A 316 -27.61 0.92 19.80
CA PHE A 316 -26.50 1.05 20.73
C PHE A 316 -25.14 0.79 20.06
N ILE A 317 -25.07 -0.22 19.19
CA ILE A 317 -23.85 -0.58 18.47
C ILE A 317 -23.47 0.50 17.45
N ILE A 318 -24.45 1.02 16.70
CA ILE A 318 -24.24 2.12 15.73
C ILE A 318 -23.76 3.36 16.48
N SER A 319 -24.44 3.76 17.56
CA SER A 319 -24.08 4.96 18.30
C SER A 319 -22.67 4.86 18.93
N PHE A 320 -22.26 3.67 19.36
CA PHE A 320 -20.91 3.44 19.85
C PHE A 320 -19.86 3.59 18.74
N HIS A 321 -20.09 3.06 17.55
CA HIS A 321 -19.18 3.24 16.42
C HIS A 321 -19.03 4.69 16.01
N GLU A 322 -20.14 5.42 15.91
CA GLU A 322 -20.11 6.85 15.59
C GLU A 322 -19.26 7.60 16.62
N ARG A 323 -19.49 7.37 17.92
CA ARG A 323 -18.66 7.97 18.98
C ARG A 323 -17.18 7.58 18.89
N ALA A 324 -16.89 6.31 18.62
CA ALA A 324 -15.52 5.80 18.55
C ALA A 324 -14.74 6.44 17.38
N SER A 325 -15.38 6.58 16.22
CA SER A 325 -14.80 7.21 15.03
C SER A 325 -14.57 8.73 15.16
N GLU A 326 -15.30 9.41 16.05
CA GLU A 326 -15.10 10.84 16.36
C GLU A 326 -13.94 11.11 17.34
N ILE A 327 -13.29 10.07 17.87
CA ILE A 327 -12.20 10.24 18.83
C ILE A 327 -10.94 10.74 18.13
N ASN A 328 -10.53 11.95 18.49
CA ASN A 328 -9.37 12.62 17.86
C ASN A 328 -8.08 12.56 18.68
N PHE A 329 -8.16 12.19 19.97
CA PHE A 329 -7.04 12.32 20.89
C PHE A 329 -6.88 11.09 21.78
N ILE A 330 -5.64 10.65 21.98
CA ILE A 330 -5.31 9.54 22.88
C ILE A 330 -5.40 10.01 24.35
N SER A 331 -6.06 9.22 25.18
CA SER A 331 -6.13 9.48 26.63
C SER A 331 -4.75 9.38 27.28
N PRO A 332 -4.35 10.33 28.16
CA PRO A 332 -3.11 10.20 28.93
C PRO A 332 -3.06 8.93 29.81
N LEU A 333 -4.23 8.40 30.22
CA LEU A 333 -4.31 7.13 30.92
C LEU A 333 -3.95 5.95 30.01
N ALA A 334 -4.30 6.01 28.72
CA ALA A 334 -3.87 4.96 27.80
C ALA A 334 -2.34 4.93 27.67
N GLU A 335 -1.70 6.09 27.52
CA GLU A 335 -0.24 6.20 27.43
C GLU A 335 0.48 5.74 28.70
N THR A 336 -0.07 6.05 29.88
CA THR A 336 0.62 5.85 31.18
C THR A 336 0.23 4.56 31.90
N LEU A 337 -0.92 3.97 31.58
CA LEU A 337 -1.44 2.76 32.22
C LEU A 337 -1.66 1.62 31.22
N VAL A 338 -2.42 1.85 30.15
CA VAL A 338 -2.84 0.78 29.23
C VAL A 338 -1.66 0.24 28.42
N PHE A 339 -0.89 1.12 27.76
CA PHE A 339 0.21 0.71 26.91
C PHE A 339 1.34 -0.01 27.66
N PRO A 340 1.79 0.45 28.85
CA PRO A 340 2.81 -0.29 29.62
C PRO A 340 2.34 -1.69 30.03
N ILE A 341 1.08 -1.81 30.47
CA ILE A 341 0.50 -3.09 30.88
C ILE A 341 0.37 -4.04 29.69
N LEU A 342 -0.17 -3.57 28.55
CA LEU A 342 -0.25 -4.37 27.33
C LEU A 342 1.12 -4.77 26.80
N SER A 343 2.11 -3.87 26.85
CA SER A 343 3.48 -4.18 26.45
C SER A 343 4.07 -5.32 27.29
N GLN A 344 3.77 -5.35 28.58
CA GLN A 344 4.18 -6.44 29.47
C GLN A 344 3.42 -7.76 29.20
N MET A 345 2.10 -7.69 28.95
CA MET A 345 1.26 -8.87 28.69
C MET A 345 1.55 -9.53 27.33
N THR A 346 1.82 -8.72 26.29
CA THR A 346 1.98 -9.18 24.90
C THR A 346 3.44 -9.31 24.46
N HIS A 347 4.38 -8.78 25.24
CA HIS A 347 5.79 -8.59 24.86
C HIS A 347 6.02 -7.74 23.60
N ILE A 348 5.00 -6.98 23.17
CA ILE A 348 5.13 -5.98 22.11
C ILE A 348 5.83 -4.74 22.70
N PRO A 349 6.88 -4.20 22.04
CA PRO A 349 7.53 -2.98 22.53
C PRO A 349 6.57 -1.79 22.62
N PHE A 350 6.69 -1.01 23.70
CA PHE A 350 5.83 0.16 23.99
C PHE A 350 5.64 1.13 22.81
N HIS A 351 6.69 1.38 22.02
CA HIS A 351 6.62 2.35 20.92
C HIS A 351 5.65 1.93 19.81
N HIS A 352 5.38 0.63 19.62
CA HIS A 352 4.38 0.17 18.65
C HIS A 352 2.95 0.51 19.09
N PHE A 353 2.66 0.62 20.39
CA PHE A 353 1.33 1.05 20.84
C PHE A 353 1.06 2.53 20.51
N ARG A 354 2.11 3.34 20.33
CA ARG A 354 1.99 4.76 19.95
C ARG A 354 1.58 4.96 18.49
N THR A 355 1.58 3.91 17.68
CA THR A 355 1.11 3.97 16.28
C THR A 355 -0.38 3.66 16.16
N LEU A 356 -1.06 3.29 17.27
CA LEU A 356 -2.50 3.06 17.27
C LEU A 356 -3.26 4.38 17.10
N SER A 357 -4.36 4.34 16.34
CA SER A 357 -5.26 5.48 16.23
C SER A 357 -5.92 5.79 17.59
N PRO A 358 -6.39 7.03 17.81
CA PRO A 358 -7.11 7.39 19.03
C PRO A 358 -8.36 6.52 19.28
N GLU A 359 -9.12 6.22 18.23
CA GLU A 359 -10.25 5.28 18.26
C GLU A 359 -9.84 3.92 18.83
N HIS A 360 -8.89 3.25 18.16
CA HIS A 360 -8.47 1.90 18.56
C HIS A 360 -7.91 1.89 19.97
N THR A 361 -7.19 2.94 20.36
CA THR A 361 -6.66 3.09 21.71
C THR A 361 -7.78 3.16 22.75
N ALA A 362 -8.85 3.90 22.48
CA ALA A 362 -9.97 4.01 23.41
C ALA A 362 -10.74 2.68 23.54
N VAL A 363 -10.98 1.98 22.44
CA VAL A 363 -11.62 0.65 22.42
C VAL A 363 -10.81 -0.36 23.23
N ILE A 364 -9.49 -0.42 23.00
CA ILE A 364 -8.59 -1.29 23.75
C ILE A 364 -8.55 -0.91 25.24
N ALA A 365 -8.59 0.39 25.58
CA ALA A 365 -8.63 0.84 26.98
C ALA A 365 -9.88 0.35 27.73
N VAL A 366 -11.05 0.33 27.07
CA VAL A 366 -12.28 -0.24 27.64
C VAL A 366 -12.13 -1.75 27.86
N TYR A 367 -11.60 -2.49 26.89
CA TYR A 367 -11.35 -3.92 27.07
C TYR A 367 -10.41 -4.19 28.24
N ILE A 368 -9.32 -3.42 28.35
CA ILE A 368 -8.37 -3.54 29.45
C ILE A 368 -8.99 -3.19 30.80
N GLN A 369 -9.94 -2.24 30.86
CA GLN A 369 -10.75 -2.02 32.06
C GLN A 369 -11.48 -3.29 32.49
N VAL A 370 -12.08 -4.03 31.56
CA VAL A 370 -12.83 -5.26 31.87
C VAL A 370 -11.91 -6.27 32.53
N LEU A 371 -10.70 -6.45 31.99
CA LEU A 371 -9.67 -7.31 32.57
C LEU A 371 -9.24 -6.82 33.96
N PHE A 372 -8.99 -5.52 34.13
CA PHE A 372 -8.65 -4.96 35.43
C PHE A 372 -9.73 -5.22 36.49
N ARG A 373 -11.00 -5.00 36.16
CA ARG A 373 -12.13 -5.24 37.08
C ARG A 373 -12.27 -6.71 37.46
N ARG A 374 -11.97 -7.64 36.54
CA ARG A 374 -11.99 -9.09 36.83
C ARG A 374 -10.88 -9.49 37.80
N VAL A 375 -9.68 -8.93 37.66
CA VAL A 375 -8.51 -9.33 38.46
C VAL A 375 -8.42 -8.59 39.80
N PHE A 376 -8.62 -7.27 39.80
CA PHE A 376 -8.50 -6.43 40.99
C PHE A 376 -9.82 -6.26 41.76
N GLY A 377 -10.94 -6.72 41.20
CA GLY A 377 -12.25 -6.61 41.84
C GLY A 377 -12.65 -5.16 42.10
N THR A 378 -12.78 -4.80 43.38
CA THR A 378 -13.13 -3.43 43.81
C THR A 378 -11.92 -2.52 43.99
N ASP A 379 -10.71 -3.06 43.98
CA ASP A 379 -9.50 -2.26 44.16
C ASP A 379 -9.28 -1.34 42.96
N TYR A 380 -8.93 -0.09 43.24
CA TYR A 380 -8.70 0.95 42.23
C TYR A 380 -9.89 1.19 41.28
N LYS A 381 -11.12 0.80 41.66
CA LYS A 381 -12.32 0.90 40.82
C LYS A 381 -12.49 2.29 40.18
N ASP A 382 -12.27 3.35 40.94
CA ASP A 382 -12.42 4.73 40.44
C ASP A 382 -11.39 5.06 39.35
N LEU A 383 -10.14 4.58 39.49
CA LEU A 383 -9.09 4.72 38.48
C LEU A 383 -9.44 3.94 37.20
N PHE A 384 -9.78 2.66 37.34
CA PHE A 384 -10.09 1.83 36.16
C PHE A 384 -11.36 2.30 35.44
N THR A 385 -12.30 2.92 36.16
CA THR A 385 -13.50 3.51 35.54
C THR A 385 -13.16 4.63 34.57
N LEU A 386 -12.06 5.36 34.78
CA LEU A 386 -11.60 6.40 33.86
C LEU A 386 -11.14 5.89 32.49
N LEU A 387 -10.85 4.59 32.35
CA LEU A 387 -10.45 4.00 31.06
C LEU A 387 -11.58 3.95 30.02
N ASN A 388 -12.83 4.16 30.45
CA ASN A 388 -13.96 4.31 29.52
C ASN A 388 -14.04 5.70 28.91
N PHE A 389 -13.21 6.63 29.35
CA PHE A 389 -13.31 8.02 28.95
C PHE A 389 -12.20 8.40 27.98
N TYR A 390 -12.58 9.12 26.93
CA TYR A 390 -11.66 9.71 25.97
C TYR A 390 -11.64 11.24 26.08
N PRO A 391 -10.49 11.87 25.79
CA PRO A 391 -10.36 13.33 25.82
C PRO A 391 -11.11 13.99 24.66
N MET A 392 -11.90 15.02 24.96
CA MET A 392 -12.58 15.84 23.95
C MET A 392 -11.68 16.91 23.32
N LYS A 393 -10.55 17.20 23.94
CA LYS A 393 -9.55 18.20 23.51
C LYS A 393 -8.15 17.63 23.68
N SER A 394 -7.21 18.16 22.93
CA SER A 394 -5.80 17.77 23.04
C SER A 394 -5.31 17.85 24.50
N PRO A 395 -4.83 16.74 25.09
CA PRO A 395 -4.30 16.75 26.45
C PRO A 395 -3.02 17.58 26.54
N SER A 396 -2.83 18.29 27.65
CA SER A 396 -1.59 19.03 27.89
C SER A 396 -0.37 18.10 27.96
N MET A 397 0.70 18.48 27.27
CA MET A 397 1.99 17.77 27.32
C MET A 397 2.72 17.99 28.64
N SER A 398 2.55 19.16 29.26
CA SER A 398 3.19 19.53 30.52
C SER A 398 2.17 19.79 31.62
N THR A 399 2.56 19.53 32.87
CA THR A 399 1.72 19.84 34.03
C THR A 399 2.56 20.39 35.17
N THR A 400 2.01 21.37 35.88
CA THR A 400 2.58 21.95 37.09
C THR A 400 1.98 21.35 38.37
N TYR A 401 1.22 20.26 38.21
CA TYR A 401 0.54 19.60 39.31
C TYR A 401 1.53 19.10 40.36
N LYS A 402 1.12 19.21 41.62
CA LYS A 402 1.81 18.62 42.77
C LYS A 402 0.80 17.78 43.54
N ILE A 403 1.20 16.55 43.87
CA ILE A 403 0.39 15.63 44.65
C ILE A 403 -0.03 16.30 45.96
N LYS A 404 -1.33 16.25 46.28
CA LYS A 404 -1.84 16.82 47.53
C LYS A 404 -1.72 15.81 48.68
N ALA A 405 -1.92 14.53 48.41
CA ALA A 405 -1.78 13.43 49.34
C ALA A 405 -0.30 13.01 49.59
N VAL A 406 0.57 13.97 49.91
CA VAL A 406 2.01 13.73 50.11
C VAL A 406 2.27 12.71 51.23
N HIS A 407 1.49 12.76 52.31
CA HIS A 407 1.61 11.80 53.42
C HIS A 407 1.34 10.36 52.97
N GLU A 408 0.32 10.13 52.14
CA GLU A 408 0.00 8.80 51.61
C GLU A 408 1.10 8.32 50.66
N TYR A 409 1.63 9.21 49.82
CA TYR A 409 2.78 8.91 48.96
C TYR A 409 4.00 8.48 49.79
N LEU A 410 4.38 9.25 50.81
CA LEU A 410 5.54 8.94 51.65
C LEU A 410 5.36 7.62 52.40
N LYS A 411 4.15 7.34 52.88
CA LYS A 411 3.81 6.08 53.54
C LYS A 411 3.93 4.89 52.59
N THR A 412 3.29 4.97 51.42
CA THR A 412 3.32 3.90 50.40
C THR A 412 4.75 3.63 49.92
N GLN A 413 5.57 4.67 49.75
CA GLN A 413 6.98 4.56 49.41
C GLN A 413 7.84 3.95 50.53
N GLN A 414 7.53 4.23 51.80
CA GLN A 414 8.22 3.59 52.93
C GLN A 414 7.91 2.11 53.05
N GLU A 415 6.68 1.70 52.70
CA GLU A 415 6.25 0.31 52.71
C GLU A 415 6.87 -0.48 51.55
N THR A 416 6.92 0.11 50.35
CA THR A 416 7.45 -0.58 49.16
C THR A 416 8.98 -0.52 49.05
N GLN A 417 9.62 0.54 49.55
CA GLN A 417 11.07 0.80 49.55
C GLN A 417 11.77 0.72 48.18
N ASN A 418 11.01 0.55 47.11
CA ASN A 418 11.50 0.31 45.77
C ASN A 418 10.47 0.81 44.77
N PHE A 419 10.90 1.70 43.89
CA PHE A 419 10.12 2.11 42.72
C PHE A 419 11.02 1.93 41.50
N PHE A 420 10.84 0.82 40.78
CA PHE A 420 11.61 0.49 39.58
C PHE A 420 13.15 0.50 39.79
N GLY A 421 13.61 0.05 40.96
CA GLY A 421 15.01 0.05 41.37
C GLY A 421 15.51 1.37 41.95
N PHE A 422 14.70 2.43 41.92
CA PHE A 422 15.06 3.70 42.55
C PHE A 422 14.81 3.67 44.06
N THR A 423 15.86 4.00 44.81
CA THR A 423 15.81 4.20 46.27
C THR A 423 15.49 5.64 46.67
N THR A 424 15.55 6.58 45.71
CA THR A 424 15.25 7.99 45.96
C THR A 424 13.76 8.28 45.79
N LYS A 425 13.19 9.09 46.71
CA LYS A 425 11.76 9.43 46.72
C LYS A 425 11.38 10.60 45.81
N ILE A 426 12.36 11.30 45.23
CA ILE A 426 12.10 12.54 44.48
C ILE A 426 11.66 12.23 43.04
N LEU A 427 12.35 11.30 42.35
CA LEU A 427 12.01 10.95 40.97
C LEU A 427 10.62 10.30 40.86
N PRO A 428 10.25 9.28 41.67
CA PRO A 428 8.91 8.70 41.63
C PRO A 428 7.82 9.73 41.93
N HIS A 429 8.06 10.64 42.87
CA HIS A 429 7.14 11.74 43.18
C HIS A 429 6.91 12.63 41.95
N THR A 430 7.98 13.01 41.25
CA THR A 430 7.88 13.84 40.04
C THR A 430 7.12 13.13 38.93
N LEU A 431 7.35 11.84 38.71
CA LEU A 431 6.63 11.03 37.73
C LEU A 431 5.12 10.93 38.06
N LEU A 432 4.79 10.64 39.32
CA LEU A 432 3.39 10.59 39.76
C LEU A 432 2.70 11.95 39.63
N CYS A 433 3.38 13.05 39.99
CA CYS A 433 2.87 14.40 39.76
C CYS A 433 2.56 14.65 38.27
N HIS A 434 3.43 14.16 37.39
CA HIS A 434 3.23 14.24 35.95
C HIS A 434 2.02 13.43 35.47
N PHE A 435 1.91 12.15 35.86
CA PHE A 435 0.82 11.27 35.46
C PHE A 435 -0.54 11.78 35.95
N ILE A 436 -0.65 12.07 37.25
CA ILE A 436 -1.90 12.57 37.85
C ILE A 436 -2.26 13.95 37.25
N GLY A 437 -1.25 14.81 37.08
CA GLY A 437 -1.46 16.15 36.55
C GLY A 437 -1.94 16.17 35.10
N ARG A 438 -1.51 15.24 34.25
CA ARG A 438 -1.99 15.15 32.85
C ARG A 438 -3.42 14.66 32.75
N VAL A 439 -3.86 13.83 33.70
CA VAL A 439 -5.25 13.34 33.77
C VAL A 439 -6.20 14.40 34.36
N SER A 440 -5.70 15.19 35.32
CA SER A 440 -6.51 16.14 36.11
C SER A 440 -7.20 17.29 35.36
N ARG A 441 -6.72 17.67 34.17
CA ARG A 441 -7.11 18.90 33.45
C ARG A 441 -7.80 18.63 32.11
N VAL A 442 -8.35 17.44 31.93
CA VAL A 442 -8.89 16.98 30.65
C VAL A 442 -10.42 16.89 30.73
N ASP A 443 -11.08 17.45 29.72
CA ASP A 443 -12.52 17.29 29.50
C ASP A 443 -12.75 15.91 28.88
N PHE A 444 -13.47 15.05 29.60
CA PHE A 444 -13.66 13.65 29.25
C PHE A 444 -15.09 13.36 28.76
N CYS A 445 -15.22 12.45 27.81
CA CYS A 445 -16.49 11.89 27.35
C CYS A 445 -16.44 10.36 27.50
N ASP A 446 -17.50 9.75 28.02
CA ASP A 446 -17.63 8.30 28.11
C ASP A 446 -17.90 7.72 26.73
N ILE A 447 -17.05 6.80 26.26
CA ILE A 447 -17.21 6.15 24.96
C ILE A 447 -18.46 5.27 24.88
N LEU A 448 -18.87 4.67 26.00
CA LEU A 448 -20.02 3.77 26.04
C LEU A 448 -21.33 4.55 26.05
N THR A 449 -21.40 5.65 26.80
CA THR A 449 -22.67 6.38 27.04
C THR A 449 -22.76 7.76 26.39
N GLY A 450 -21.66 8.31 25.88
CA GLY A 450 -21.60 9.69 25.37
C GLY A 450 -21.71 10.77 26.44
N LYS A 451 -21.78 10.40 27.74
CA LYS A 451 -21.93 11.37 28.82
C LYS A 451 -20.61 12.09 29.08
N ARG A 452 -20.68 13.42 29.13
CA ARG A 452 -19.54 14.26 29.49
C ARG A 452 -19.28 14.18 30.99
N LEU A 453 -18.02 14.03 31.35
CA LEU A 453 -17.57 14.09 32.74
C LEU A 453 -17.12 15.53 33.04
N GLY A 454 -17.87 16.23 33.90
CA GLY A 454 -17.62 17.62 34.30
C GLY A 454 -16.39 17.83 35.20
N GLY A 455 -15.35 17.01 35.04
CA GLY A 455 -14.14 16.99 35.85
C GLY A 455 -13.98 15.71 36.67
N ILE A 456 -12.72 15.35 36.91
CA ILE A 456 -12.37 14.17 37.71
C ILE A 456 -12.37 14.53 39.21
N PRO A 457 -13.01 13.73 40.09
CA PRO A 457 -12.88 13.88 41.53
C PRO A 457 -11.46 13.47 41.99
N LEU A 458 -10.48 14.35 41.75
CA LEU A 458 -9.06 14.12 41.97
C LEU A 458 -8.73 13.64 43.37
N SER A 459 -9.46 14.10 44.40
CA SER A 459 -9.25 13.65 45.78
C SER A 459 -9.51 12.15 45.98
N LYS A 460 -10.41 11.55 45.19
CA LYS A 460 -10.70 10.10 45.24
C LYS A 460 -9.68 9.30 44.43
N ILE A 461 -9.27 9.83 43.28
CA ILE A 461 -8.46 9.10 42.30
C ILE A 461 -6.96 9.23 42.60
N GLU A 462 -6.51 10.35 43.16
CA GLU A 462 -5.09 10.57 43.49
C GLU A 462 -4.54 9.47 44.39
N ASN A 463 -5.23 9.12 45.47
CA ASN A 463 -4.81 8.03 46.36
C ASN A 463 -4.76 6.67 45.65
N GLY A 464 -5.75 6.40 44.78
CA GLY A 464 -5.78 5.20 43.95
C GLY A 464 -4.59 5.13 42.99
N MET A 465 -4.28 6.24 42.31
CA MET A 465 -3.14 6.33 41.38
C MET A 465 -1.80 6.19 42.12
N ILE A 466 -1.64 6.83 43.28
CA ILE A 466 -0.41 6.72 44.09
C ILE A 466 -0.16 5.25 44.46
N LYS A 467 -1.19 4.57 45.01
CA LYS A 467 -1.08 3.17 45.42
C LYS A 467 -0.84 2.25 44.24
N PHE A 468 -1.65 2.39 43.18
CA PHE A 468 -1.54 1.56 41.99
C PHE A 468 -0.15 1.68 41.36
N PHE A 469 0.28 2.89 40.99
CA PHE A 469 1.56 3.06 40.30
C PHE A 469 2.74 2.68 41.21
N THR A 470 2.69 2.98 42.50
CA THR A 470 3.78 2.58 43.42
C THR A 470 3.89 1.06 43.51
N ALA A 471 2.77 0.33 43.60
CA ALA A 471 2.78 -1.13 43.62
C ALA A 471 3.13 -1.75 42.25
N TYR A 472 2.72 -1.13 41.15
CA TYR A 472 3.09 -1.56 39.80
C TYR A 472 4.60 -1.44 39.58
N PHE A 473 5.17 -0.24 39.83
CA PHE A 473 6.59 0.02 39.59
C PHE A 473 7.51 -0.65 40.61
N SER A 474 7.02 -1.03 41.80
CA SER A 474 7.79 -1.86 42.74
C SER A 474 7.89 -3.33 42.29
N GLY A 475 7.17 -3.73 41.22
CA GLY A 475 7.07 -5.12 40.77
C GLY A 475 6.05 -5.95 41.57
N GLY A 476 5.29 -5.32 42.47
CA GLY A 476 4.32 -5.98 43.34
C GLY A 476 3.07 -6.52 42.64
N MET A 477 2.86 -6.19 41.36
CA MET A 477 1.67 -6.56 40.58
C MET A 477 1.88 -7.70 39.58
N LYS A 478 2.98 -8.46 39.70
CA LYS A 478 3.30 -9.51 38.72
C LYS A 478 2.20 -10.58 38.61
N LYS A 479 1.65 -11.01 39.75
CA LYS A 479 0.61 -12.05 39.80
C LYS A 479 -0.67 -11.60 39.09
N GLU A 480 -1.07 -10.36 39.31
CA GLU A 480 -2.24 -9.75 38.72
C GLU A 480 -2.07 -9.60 37.20
N ILE A 481 -0.89 -9.18 36.74
CA ILE A 481 -0.58 -9.05 35.30
C ILE A 481 -0.53 -10.43 34.62
N ASP A 482 0.05 -11.45 35.27
CA ASP A 482 0.05 -12.82 34.76
C ASP A 482 -1.39 -13.35 34.62
N GLU A 483 -2.27 -13.04 35.58
CA GLU A 483 -3.67 -13.43 35.53
C GLU A 483 -4.46 -12.67 34.44
N MET A 484 -4.23 -11.36 34.29
CA MET A 484 -4.78 -10.59 33.16
C MET A 484 -4.31 -11.17 31.81
N THR A 485 -3.05 -11.60 31.72
CA THR A 485 -2.48 -12.20 30.51
C THR A 485 -3.18 -13.52 30.17
N LYS A 486 -3.45 -14.37 31.16
CA LYS A 486 -4.23 -15.60 30.95
C LYS A 486 -5.65 -15.32 30.48
N LEU A 487 -6.34 -14.34 31.07
CA LEU A 487 -7.69 -13.96 30.66
C LEU A 487 -7.69 -13.44 29.22
N MET A 488 -6.74 -12.58 28.87
CA MET A 488 -6.57 -12.08 27.51
C MET A 488 -6.31 -13.22 26.53
N ASN A 489 -5.39 -14.13 26.84
CA ASN A 489 -5.07 -15.27 25.99
C ASN A 489 -6.23 -16.28 25.84
N ALA A 490 -7.19 -16.28 26.77
CA ALA A 490 -8.40 -17.10 26.64
C ALA A 490 -9.45 -16.46 25.71
N ASP A 491 -9.35 -15.15 25.46
CA ASP A 491 -10.17 -14.44 24.48
C ASP A 491 -9.54 -14.47 23.06
N PHE A 492 -8.24 -14.75 22.95
CA PHE A 492 -7.52 -15.00 21.68
C PHE A 492 -7.76 -16.41 21.16
#